data_AF-W1XVY1-F1
#
_entry.id   AF-W1XVY1-F1
#
_cell.length_a   1.000
_cell.length_b   1.000
_cell.length_c   1.000
_cell.angle_alpha   90.00
_cell.angle_beta   90.00
_cell.angle_gamma   90.00
#
_symmetry.space_group_name_H-M   'P 1'
#
loop_
_entity.id
_entity.type
_entity.pdbx_description
1 polymer ?
#
loop_
_entity_poly.entity_id
_entity_poly.type
_entity_poly.pdbx_seq_one_letter_code
_entity_poly.pdbx_strand_id
1 'polypeptide(L)'
;MKIRMRNTIQFEEQLEVIDQLYGVELREKGDFSYLLFYNEEQEKVVIKFQEEELVMTRFSNPKTIMRFLKDSDSLAYIPTPMGMQ
;
A
#
# COMPACT_ATOMS: atom_id res chain seq x y z
N MET A 1 3.18 -10.46 14.25
CA MET A 1 3.86 -9.16 14.06
C MET A 1 2.79 -8.09 13.84
N LYS A 2 3.09 -6.79 14.06
CA LYS A 2 2.18 -5.70 13.69
C LYS A 2 2.91 -4.68 12.83
N ILE A 3 2.21 -4.03 11.90
CA ILE A 3 2.69 -2.82 11.21
C ILE A 3 1.85 -1.63 11.65
N ARG A 4 2.51 -0.47 11.81
CA ARG A 4 1.85 0.82 11.99
C ARG A 4 2.03 1.62 10.71
N MET A 5 0.94 2.00 10.07
CA MET A 5 0.95 2.85 8.89
C MET A 5 0.43 4.23 9.29
N ARG A 6 1.28 5.24 9.16
CA ARG A 6 0.91 6.64 9.39
C ARG A 6 1.00 7.40 8.07
N ASN A 7 -0.14 7.76 7.52
CA ASN A 7 -0.23 8.58 6.31
C ASN A 7 -0.53 10.02 6.72
N THR A 8 0.26 10.97 6.22
CA THR A 8 -0.03 12.40 6.32
C THR A 8 -0.40 12.86 4.92
N ILE A 9 -1.64 13.29 4.75
CA ILE A 9 -2.20 13.68 3.47
C ILE A 9 -2.44 15.18 3.54
N GLN A 10 -1.74 15.92 2.69
CA GLN A 10 -1.97 17.34 2.52
C GLN A 10 -2.64 17.57 1.17
N PHE A 11 -3.81 18.21 1.20
CA PHE A 11 -4.55 18.58 0.01
C PHE A 11 -5.01 20.03 0.16
N GLU A 12 -4.41 20.92 -0.64
CA GLU A 12 -4.59 22.37 -0.52
C GLU A 12 -4.31 22.86 0.92
N GLU A 13 -5.31 23.44 1.58
CA GLU A 13 -5.24 23.92 2.96
C GLU A 13 -5.59 22.84 3.99
N GLN A 14 -6.04 21.66 3.57
CA GLN A 14 -6.42 20.57 4.44
C GLN A 14 -5.23 19.65 4.73
N LEU A 15 -5.03 19.36 6.02
CA LEU A 15 -4.08 18.36 6.51
C LEU A 15 -4.85 17.26 7.24
N GLU A 16 -4.68 16.02 6.79
CA GLU A 16 -5.23 14.83 7.43
C GLU A 16 -4.10 13.88 7.86
N VAL A 17 -4.20 13.32 9.06
CA VAL A 17 -3.25 12.32 9.56
C VAL A 17 -4.02 11.06 9.91
N ILE A 18 -3.74 9.99 9.18
CA ILE A 18 -4.35 8.67 9.36
C ILE A 18 -3.32 7.74 9.99
N ASP A 19 -3.65 7.12 11.12
CA ASP A 19 -2.76 6.23 11.88
C ASP A 19 -3.45 4.89 12.12
N GLN A 20 -2.94 3.84 11.47
CA GLN A 20 -3.56 2.52 11.46
C GLN A 20 -2.58 1.44 11.92
N LEU A 21 -3.10 0.44 12.63
CA LEU A 21 -2.32 -0.67 13.17
C LEU A 21 -2.91 -2.00 12.72
N TYR A 22 -2.15 -2.78 11.96
CA TYR A 22 -2.59 -4.07 11.44
C TYR A 22 -1.77 -5.22 12.01
N GLY A 23 -2.43 -6.33 12.33
CA GLY A 23 -1.76 -7.62 12.50
C GLY A 23 -1.31 -8.13 11.13
N VAL A 24 -0.05 -8.53 11.02
CA VAL A 24 0.53 -8.93 9.73
C VAL A 24 1.26 -10.26 9.82
N GLU A 25 1.24 -10.96 8.69
CA GLU A 25 2.13 -12.09 8.40
C GLU A 25 3.32 -11.56 7.58
N LEU A 26 4.54 -11.84 8.05
CA LEU A 26 5.78 -11.58 7.30
C LEU A 26 6.19 -12.86 6.57
N ARG A 27 6.51 -12.76 5.28
CA ARG A 27 7.13 -13.83 4.50
C ARG A 27 8.33 -13.30 3.74
N GLU A 28 9.32 -14.15 3.53
CA GLU A 28 10.51 -13.85 2.74
C GLU A 28 10.55 -14.81 1.55
N LYS A 29 10.88 -14.30 0.36
CA LYS A 29 11.05 -15.11 -0.85
C LYS A 29 12.08 -14.46 -1.77
N GLY A 30 13.26 -15.08 -1.87
CA GLY A 30 14.40 -14.48 -2.54
C GLY A 30 14.80 -13.18 -1.83
N ASP A 31 15.11 -12.14 -2.58
CA ASP A 31 15.52 -10.83 -2.05
C ASP A 31 14.34 -9.94 -1.58
N PHE A 32 13.12 -10.46 -1.63
CA PHE A 32 11.92 -9.71 -1.29
C PHE A 32 11.30 -10.17 0.03
N SER A 33 10.86 -9.17 0.79
CA SER A 33 10.00 -9.32 1.95
C SER A 33 8.55 -9.02 1.60
N TYR A 34 7.62 -9.69 2.26
CA TYR A 34 6.18 -9.60 2.02
C TYR A 34 5.43 -9.43 3.34
N LEU A 35 4.61 -8.39 3.43
CA LEU A 35 3.63 -8.22 4.51
C LEU A 35 2.25 -8.55 3.96
N LEU A 36 1.55 -9.47 4.61
CA LEU A 36 0.18 -9.85 4.26
C LEU A 36 -0.76 -9.51 5.41
N PHE A 37 -1.84 -8.81 5.11
CA PHE A 37 -2.88 -8.46 6.08
C PHE A 37 -4.21 -8.17 5.39
N TYR A 38 -5.24 -7.93 6.19
CA TYR A 38 -6.55 -7.47 5.73
C TYR A 38 -6.78 -6.05 6.25
N ASN A 39 -7.26 -5.16 5.39
CA ASN A 39 -7.62 -3.80 5.77
C ASN A 39 -9.00 -3.76 6.49
N GLU A 40 -9.46 -2.56 6.84
CA GLU A 40 -10.76 -2.36 7.50
C GLU A 40 -11.96 -2.83 6.66
N GLU A 41 -11.81 -2.84 5.33
CA GLU A 41 -12.83 -3.33 4.38
C GLU A 41 -12.77 -4.85 4.15
N GLN A 42 -11.97 -5.58 4.94
CA GLN A 42 -11.74 -7.03 4.79
C GLN A 42 -11.14 -7.42 3.43
N GLU A 43 -10.42 -6.50 2.79
CA GLU A 43 -9.70 -6.78 1.56
C GLU A 43 -8.26 -7.16 1.87
N LYS A 44 -7.79 -8.16 1.14
CA LYS A 44 -6.41 -8.60 1.27
C LYS A 44 -5.46 -7.53 0.74
N VAL A 45 -4.45 -7.19 1.52
CA VAL A 45 -3.36 -6.31 1.15
C VAL A 45 -2.05 -7.09 1.20
N VAL A 46 -1.25 -6.94 0.15
CA VAL A 46 0.12 -7.49 0.07
C VAL A 46 1.07 -6.34 -0.20
N ILE A 47 2.04 -6.16 0.69
CA ILE A 47 3.17 -5.24 0.49
C ILE A 47 4.40 -6.09 0.20
N LYS A 48 4.90 -6.04 -1.03
CA LYS A 48 6.17 -6.64 -1.46
C LYS A 48 7.23 -5.55 -1.48
N PHE A 49 8.36 -5.75 -0.83
CA PHE A 49 9.41 -4.73 -0.80
C PHE A 49 10.81 -5.33 -0.74
N GLN A 50 11.76 -4.55 -1.22
CA GLN A 50 13.21 -4.72 -1.07
C GLN A 50 13.84 -3.31 -1.00
N GLU A 51 15.16 -3.20 -1.12
CA GLU A 51 15.88 -1.94 -0.93
C GLU A 51 15.46 -0.83 -1.91
N GLU A 52 15.22 -1.16 -3.19
CA GLU A 52 14.97 -0.17 -4.24
C GLU A 52 13.47 0.00 -4.60
N GLU A 53 12.61 -0.94 -4.24
CA GLU A 53 11.17 -0.87 -4.57
C GLU A 53 10.24 -1.38 -3.46
N LEU A 54 9.05 -0.78 -3.40
CA LEU A 54 7.90 -1.27 -2.67
C LEU A 54 6.69 -1.32 -3.61
N VAL A 55 6.00 -2.46 -3.63
CA VAL A 55 4.74 -2.65 -4.36
C VAL A 55 3.66 -3.05 -3.38
N MET A 56 2.64 -2.21 -3.25
CA MET A 56 1.42 -2.49 -2.52
C MET A 56 0.32 -2.94 -3.49
N THR A 57 -0.25 -4.11 -3.25
CA THR A 57 -1.43 -4.60 -3.97
C THR A 57 -2.58 -4.76 -2.98
N ARG A 58 -3.67 -4.02 -3.21
CA ARG A 58 -4.94 -4.17 -2.52
C ARG A 58 -5.87 -4.96 -3.44
N PHE A 59 -6.31 -6.14 -3.00
CA PHE A 59 -7.19 -7.02 -3.77
C PHE A 59 -8.66 -6.57 -3.65
N SER A 60 -8.90 -5.30 -3.95
CA SER A 60 -10.22 -4.67 -4.07
C SER A 60 -10.87 -4.98 -5.41
N ASN A 61 -12.11 -4.56 -5.60
CA ASN A 61 -12.79 -4.58 -6.89
C ASN A 61 -13.24 -3.16 -7.30
N PRO A 62 -12.53 -2.48 -8.21
CA PRO A 62 -11.36 -2.95 -8.98
C PRO A 62 -10.07 -3.07 -8.15
N LYS A 63 -9.13 -3.92 -8.60
CA LYS A 63 -7.85 -4.16 -7.89
C LYS A 63 -6.96 -2.91 -7.97
N THR A 64 -6.43 -2.46 -6.84
CA THR A 64 -5.50 -1.33 -6.77
C THR A 64 -4.05 -1.79 -6.60
N ILE A 65 -3.14 -1.22 -7.39
CA ILE A 65 -1.69 -1.49 -7.30
C ILE A 65 -0.96 -0.15 -7.24
N MET A 66 -0.15 0.03 -6.19
CA MET A 66 0.74 1.18 -6.04
C MET A 66 2.18 0.68 -6.00
N ARG A 67 3.04 1.29 -6.79
CA ARG A 67 4.49 1.02 -6.80
C ARG A 67 5.18 2.28 -6.31
N PHE A 68 6.25 2.12 -5.54
CA PHE A 68 7.11 3.17 -5.04
C PHE A 68 8.55 2.76 -5.35
N LEU A 69 9.31 3.67 -5.94
CA LEU A 69 10.72 3.50 -6.25
C LEU A 69 11.54 4.41 -5.34
N LYS A 70 12.70 3.92 -4.89
CA LYS A 70 13.64 4.75 -4.14
C LYS A 70 14.14 5.88 -5.04
N ASP A 71 14.09 7.11 -4.52
CA ASP A 71 14.58 8.32 -5.18
C ASP A 71 14.00 8.61 -6.58
N SER A 72 12.83 8.05 -6.91
CA SER A 72 12.20 8.20 -8.22
C SER A 72 10.68 8.21 -8.13
N ASP A 73 10.06 9.08 -8.93
CA ASP A 73 8.61 9.09 -9.10
C ASP A 73 8.12 7.83 -9.80
N SER A 74 7.02 7.26 -9.29
CA SER A 74 6.37 6.09 -9.85
C SER A 74 4.93 6.41 -10.24
N LEU A 75 4.51 5.89 -11.40
CA LEU A 75 3.11 5.97 -11.82
C LEU A 75 2.27 5.03 -10.95
N ALA A 76 1.27 5.57 -10.27
CA ALA A 76 0.25 4.80 -9.56
C ALA A 76 -1.00 4.68 -10.44
N TYR A 77 -1.53 3.46 -10.58
CA TYR A 77 -2.79 3.21 -11.27
C TYR A 77 -3.88 2.99 -10.23
N ILE A 78 -4.75 3.98 -10.05
CA ILE A 78 -5.86 3.92 -9.09
C ILE A 78 -7.16 3.76 -9.88
N PRO A 79 -7.68 2.54 -10.05
CA PRO A 79 -8.92 2.36 -10.77
C PRO A 79 -10.08 2.93 -9.94
N THR A 80 -10.86 3.81 -10.54
CA THR A 80 -12.10 4.31 -9.94
C THR A 80 -13.27 3.44 -10.41
N PRO A 81 -14.40 3.38 -9.66
CA PRO A 81 -15.62 2.75 -10.15
C PRO A 81 -16.13 3.34 -11.48
N MET A 82 -15.71 4.57 -11.82
CA MET A 82 -16.06 5.26 -13.06
C MET A 82 -15.08 4.96 -14.22
N GLY A 83 -14.01 4.18 -13.99
CA GLY A 83 -12.99 3.84 -15.00
C GLY A 83 -11.56 4.16 -14.55
N MET A 84 -10.61 4.06 -15.50
CA MET A 84 -9.22 4.43 -15.28
C MET A 84 -9.08 5.96 -15.25
N GLN A 85 -8.37 6.50 -14.25
CA GLN A 85 -7.91 7.89 -14.16
C GLN A 85 -6.39 7.92 -14.05
#